data_AF-A0A431K9R7-F1
#
_entry.id   AF-A0A431K9R7-F1
#
_cell.length_a   1.000
_cell.length_b   1.000
_cell.length_c   1.000
_cell.angle_alpha   90.00
_cell.angle_beta   90.00
_cell.angle_gamma   90.00
#
_symmetry.space_group_name_H-M   'P 1'
#
loop_
_entity.id
_entity.type
_entity.pdbx_description
1 polymer ?
#
loop_
_entity_poly.entity_id
_entity_poly.type
_entity_poly.pdbx_seq_one_letter_code
_entity_poly.pdbx_strand_id
1 'polypeptide(L)'
;MTDVKTLLAEEGRHEARDLHRGLKDRHIQMIALGGAIGVGLFLGAGRAIAVAGPGLLLSYALGGLIIFFIMRALGELLLYRPVAGSFATYAEEFIGPFAGF
;
A
#
# COMPACT_ATOMS: atom_id res chain seq x y z
N MET A 1 -6.01 -33.51 -17.24
CA MET A 1 -6.34 -32.15 -16.74
C MET A 1 -5.59 -31.90 -15.42
N THR A 2 -4.29 -32.18 -15.38
CA THR A 2 -3.50 -32.22 -14.13
C THR A 2 -2.24 -31.35 -14.19
N ASP A 3 -1.82 -30.89 -15.38
CA ASP A 3 -0.57 -30.15 -15.57
C ASP A 3 -0.61 -28.67 -15.18
N VAL A 4 -1.75 -27.99 -15.31
CA VAL A 4 -1.78 -26.52 -15.12
C VAL A 4 -1.60 -26.13 -13.65
N LYS A 5 -2.21 -26.88 -12.72
CA LYS A 5 -2.07 -26.58 -11.28
C LYS A 5 -0.66 -26.89 -10.76
N THR A 6 0.01 -27.88 -11.33
CA THR A 6 1.40 -28.23 -10.98
C THR A 6 2.38 -27.23 -11.57
N LEU A 7 2.16 -26.74 -12.79
CA LEU A 7 3.01 -25.72 -13.41
C LEU A 7 2.91 -24.37 -12.68
N LEU A 8 1.70 -23.93 -12.29
CA LEU A 8 1.51 -22.71 -11.49
C LEU A 8 2.15 -22.82 -10.09
N ALA A 9 2.13 -24.02 -9.50
CA ALA A 9 2.78 -24.28 -8.22
C ALA A 9 4.30 -24.32 -8.31
N GLU A 10 4.86 -24.78 -9.45
CA GLU A 10 6.30 -24.76 -9.73
C GLU A 10 6.79 -23.34 -10.10
N GLU A 11 6.02 -22.56 -10.88
CA GLU A 11 6.34 -21.16 -11.21
C GLU A 11 6.41 -20.27 -9.95
N GLY A 12 5.40 -20.34 -9.07
CA GLY A 12 5.40 -19.57 -7.81
C GLY A 12 6.51 -19.99 -6.84
N ARG A 13 6.97 -21.25 -6.93
CA ARG A 13 8.13 -21.75 -6.16
C ARG A 13 9.46 -21.30 -6.76
N HIS A 14 9.55 -21.10 -8.08
CA HIS A 14 10.71 -20.54 -8.75
C HIS A 14 10.88 -19.04 -8.45
N GLU A 15 9.82 -18.24 -8.52
CA GLU A 15 9.87 -16.80 -8.18
C GLU A 15 10.33 -16.56 -6.72
N ALA A 16 9.80 -17.34 -5.76
CA ALA A 16 10.18 -17.20 -4.36
C ALA A 16 11.63 -17.63 -4.08
N ARG A 17 12.24 -18.45 -4.95
CA ARG A 17 13.62 -18.94 -4.81
C ARG A 17 14.66 -18.03 -5.47
N ASP A 18 14.28 -17.22 -6.46
CA ASP A 18 15.19 -16.31 -7.18
C ASP A 18 15.14 -14.84 -6.70
N LEU A 19 14.19 -14.46 -5.84
CA LEU A 19 14.12 -13.08 -5.34
C LEU A 19 15.11 -12.83 -4.20
N HIS A 20 16.17 -12.06 -4.50
CA HIS A 20 17.15 -11.64 -3.51
C HIS A 20 16.58 -10.53 -2.60
N ARG A 21 16.54 -10.77 -1.28
CA ARG A 21 16.24 -9.72 -0.28
C ARG A 21 17.40 -8.72 -0.20
N GLY A 22 17.35 -7.68 -1.05
CA GLY A 22 18.38 -6.64 -1.15
C GLY A 22 17.88 -5.20 -0.98
N LEU A 23 16.59 -5.00 -0.71
CA LEU A 23 16.05 -3.65 -0.50
C LEU A 23 16.56 -3.08 0.83
N LYS A 24 17.33 -2.00 0.72
CA LYS A 24 17.75 -1.18 1.86
C LYS A 24 16.61 -0.24 2.23
N ASP A 25 16.63 0.28 3.46
CA ASP A 25 15.62 1.23 3.96
C ASP A 25 15.41 2.42 3.02
N ARG A 26 16.49 2.94 2.43
CA ARG A 26 16.40 4.03 1.44
C ARG A 26 15.59 3.65 0.20
N HIS A 27 15.71 2.41 -0.29
CA HIS A 27 14.92 1.94 -1.43
C HIS A 27 13.44 1.86 -1.06
N ILE A 28 13.13 1.35 0.13
CA ILE A 28 11.76 1.28 0.66
C ILE A 28 11.16 2.69 0.81
N GLN A 29 11.93 3.64 1.34
CA GLN A 29 11.50 5.04 1.46
C GLN A 29 11.25 5.68 0.10
N MET A 30 12.10 5.44 -0.90
CA MET A 30 11.88 5.95 -2.27
C MET A 30 10.62 5.36 -2.91
N ILE A 31 10.34 4.08 -2.68
CA ILE A 31 9.08 3.45 -3.12
C ILE A 31 7.88 4.11 -2.45
N ALA A 32 7.94 4.32 -1.14
CA ALA A 32 6.88 4.98 -0.39
C ALA A 32 6.64 6.43 -0.86
N LEU A 33 7.71 7.21 -1.05
CA LEU A 33 7.62 8.60 -1.54
C LEU A 33 7.09 8.65 -2.97
N GLY A 34 7.55 7.75 -3.86
CA GLY A 34 7.08 7.68 -5.24
C GLY A 34 5.62 7.29 -5.35
N GLY A 35 5.14 6.39 -4.48
CA GLY A 35 3.72 6.05 -4.38
C GLY A 35 2.86 7.15 -3.78
N ALA A 36 3.37 7.88 -2.77
CA ALA A 36 2.63 8.93 -2.08
C ALA A 36 2.55 10.24 -2.90
N ILE A 37 3.64 10.64 -3.56
CA ILE A 37 3.72 11.86 -4.38
C ILE A 37 3.26 11.53 -5.81
N GLY A 38 1.96 11.24 -5.94
CA GLY A 38 1.33 10.89 -7.22
C GLY A 38 0.72 12.09 -7.96
N VAL A 39 0.10 11.80 -9.11
CA VAL A 39 -0.63 12.78 -9.92
C VAL A 39 -1.76 13.45 -9.13
N GLY A 40 -2.35 12.76 -8.15
CA GLY A 40 -3.41 13.29 -7.30
C GLY A 40 -3.02 14.55 -6.53
N LEU A 41 -1.77 14.68 -6.07
CA LEU A 41 -1.31 15.90 -5.42
C LEU A 41 -1.31 17.08 -6.40
N PHE A 42 -0.85 16.88 -7.64
CA PHE A 42 -0.72 17.96 -8.62
C PHE A 42 -2.04 18.29 -9.31
N LEU A 43 -2.75 17.28 -9.83
CA LEU A 43 -4.05 17.45 -10.50
C LEU A 43 -5.14 17.85 -9.50
N GLY A 44 -5.08 17.32 -8.28
CA GLY A 44 -6.02 17.64 -7.22
C GLY A 44 -5.76 18.99 -6.55
N ALA A 45 -4.49 19.38 -6.34
CA ALA A 45 -4.18 20.65 -5.65
C ALA A 45 -4.72 21.86 -6.40
N GLY A 46 -4.63 21.92 -7.74
CA GLY A 46 -5.14 23.08 -8.49
C GLY A 46 -6.61 23.36 -8.23
N ARG A 47 -7.45 22.31 -8.26
CA ARG A 47 -8.88 22.42 -7.93
C ARG A 47 -9.11 22.66 -6.44
N ALA A 48 -8.34 22.01 -5.58
CA ALA A 48 -8.48 22.13 -4.13
C ALA A 48 -8.11 23.54 -3.62
N ILE A 49 -7.10 24.19 -4.21
CA ILE A 49 -6.74 25.59 -3.93
C ILE A 49 -7.89 26.52 -4.30
N ALA A 50 -8.49 26.33 -5.49
CA ALA A 50 -9.60 27.17 -5.94
C ALA A 50 -10.84 27.08 -5.04
N VAL A 51 -11.09 25.91 -4.43
CA VAL A 51 -12.24 25.68 -3.55
C VAL A 51 -11.96 26.06 -2.09
N ALA A 52 -10.80 25.66 -1.54
CA ALA A 52 -10.49 25.81 -0.12
C ALA A 52 -9.71 27.10 0.22
N GLY A 53 -9.12 27.76 -0.78
CA GLY A 53 -8.30 28.95 -0.59
C GLY A 53 -7.14 28.71 0.40
N PRO A 54 -6.79 29.70 1.25
CA PRO A 54 -5.74 29.55 2.27
C PRO A 54 -6.00 28.43 3.29
N GLY A 55 -7.27 28.03 3.46
CA GLY A 55 -7.68 26.94 4.35
C GLY A 55 -7.23 25.56 3.88
N LEU A 56 -6.73 25.44 2.65
CA LEU A 56 -6.24 24.18 2.10
C LEU A 56 -5.17 23.51 2.96
N LEU A 57 -4.25 24.31 3.52
CA LEU A 57 -3.20 23.79 4.41
C LEU A 57 -3.81 23.15 5.67
N LEU A 58 -4.83 23.79 6.25
CA LEU A 58 -5.50 23.27 7.43
C LEU A 58 -6.25 21.97 7.11
N SER A 59 -6.93 21.92 5.96
CA SER A 59 -7.64 20.73 5.48
C SER A 59 -6.67 19.56 5.23
N TYR A 60 -5.52 19.81 4.60
CA TYR A 60 -4.49 18.78 4.41
C TYR A 60 -3.83 18.37 5.72
N ALA A 61 -3.64 19.27 6.67
CA ALA A 61 -3.10 18.93 7.98
C ALA A 61 -4.07 18.02 8.75
N LEU A 62 -5.36 18.33 8.75
CA LEU A 62 -6.38 17.52 9.42
C LEU A 62 -6.57 16.17 8.72
N GLY A 63 -6.68 16.16 7.39
CA GLY A 63 -6.77 14.92 6.61
C GLY A 63 -5.52 14.06 6.77
N GLY A 64 -4.34 14.68 6.74
CA GLY A 64 -3.05 14.04 6.97
C GLY A 64 -2.94 13.42 8.36
N LEU A 65 -3.48 14.08 9.40
CA LEU A 65 -3.52 13.55 10.75
C LEU A 65 -4.37 12.28 10.84
N ILE A 66 -5.54 12.25 10.20
CA ILE A 66 -6.39 11.05 10.15
C ILE A 66 -5.66 9.92 9.40
N ILE A 67 -5.08 10.22 8.24
CA ILE A 67 -4.31 9.25 7.45
C ILE A 67 -3.10 8.72 8.24
N PHE A 68 -2.44 9.56 9.04
CA PHE A 68 -1.33 9.16 9.89
C PHE A 68 -1.75 8.07 10.88
N PHE A 69 -2.89 8.20 11.54
CA PHE A 69 -3.40 7.16 12.44
C PHE A 69 -3.73 5.86 11.71
N ILE A 70 -4.34 5.94 10.53
CA ILE A 70 -4.63 4.76 9.70
C ILE A 70 -3.32 4.05 9.31
N MET A 71 -2.33 4.80 8.82
CA MET A 71 -1.04 4.26 8.40
C MET A 71 -0.27 3.67 9.59
N ARG A 72 -0.40 4.26 10.78
CA ARG A 72 0.19 3.74 12.02
C ARG A 72 -0.40 2.36 12.36
N ALA A 73 -1.72 2.22 12.34
CA ALA A 73 -2.40 0.95 12.60
C ALA A 73 -2.07 -0.12 11.54
N LEU A 74 -2.04 0.26 10.25
CA LEU A 74 -1.62 -0.66 9.18
C LEU A 74 -0.14 -1.07 9.33
N GLY A 75 0.73 -0.16 9.77
CA GLY A 75 2.13 -0.44 10.08
C GLY A 75 2.30 -1.45 11.20
N GLU A 76 1.49 -1.37 12.26
CA GLU A 76 1.48 -2.37 13.33
C GLU A 76 1.06 -3.75 12.81
N LEU A 77 0.10 -3.80 11.89
CA LEU A 77 -0.37 -5.04 11.27
C LEU A 77 0.71 -5.68 10.38
N LEU A 78 1.45 -4.87 9.61
CA LEU A 78 2.58 -5.31 8.79
C LEU A 78 3.70 -5.94 9.63
N LEU A 79 3.93 -5.44 10.85
CA LEU A 79 4.89 -6.02 11.80
C LEU A 79 4.36 -7.31 12.44
N TYR A 80 3.06 -7.37 12.73
CA TYR A 80 2.45 -8.55 13.33
C TYR A 80 2.39 -9.74 12.36
N ARG A 81 2.03 -9.50 11.09
CA ARG A 81 1.89 -10.55 10.06
C ARG A 81 2.55 -10.12 8.74
N PRO A 82 3.86 -10.36 8.56
CA PRO A 82 4.56 -9.94 7.34
C PRO A 82 4.23 -10.87 6.16
N VAL A 83 3.18 -10.54 5.42
CA VAL A 83 2.82 -11.22 4.16
C VAL A 83 3.23 -10.37 2.95
N ALA A 84 3.65 -11.03 1.87
CA ALA A 84 3.90 -10.37 0.59
C ALA A 84 2.55 -10.13 -0.13
N GLY A 85 1.72 -9.26 0.44
CA GLY A 85 0.36 -8.97 -0.01
C GLY A 85 -0.02 -7.51 0.18
N SER A 86 -1.21 -7.13 -0.28
CA SER A 86 -1.77 -5.78 -0.14
C SER A 86 -2.58 -5.66 1.15
N PHE A 87 -3.04 -4.44 1.48
CA PHE A 87 -3.97 -4.22 2.58
C PHE A 87 -5.27 -5.04 2.44
N ALA A 88 -5.68 -5.36 1.21
CA ALA A 88 -6.81 -6.26 0.94
C ALA A 88 -6.62 -7.66 1.52
N THR A 89 -5.38 -8.19 1.55
CA THR A 89 -5.08 -9.50 2.15
C THR A 89 -5.38 -9.52 3.64
N TYR A 90 -5.08 -8.42 4.35
CA TYR A 90 -5.45 -8.29 5.75
C TYR A 90 -6.95 -8.10 5.95
N ALA A 91 -7.63 -7.39 5.05
CA ALA A 91 -9.08 -7.26 5.11
C ALA A 91 -9.78 -8.63 4.92
N GLU A 92 -9.31 -9.43 3.96
CA GLU A 92 -9.75 -10.81 3.76
C GLU A 92 -9.53 -11.67 5.00
N GLU A 93 -8.35 -11.59 5.60
CA GLU A 93 -7.98 -12.44 6.75
C GLU A 93 -8.75 -12.07 8.03
N PHE A 94 -8.93 -10.77 8.33
CA PHE A 94 -9.52 -10.32 9.59
C PHE A 94 -11.03 -10.05 9.54
N ILE A 95 -11.58 -9.71 8.38
CA ILE A 95 -13.01 -9.37 8.22
C ILE A 95 -13.74 -10.44 7.41
N GLY A 96 -13.07 -11.06 6.44
CA GLY A 96 -13.57 -12.17 5.65
C GLY A 96 -13.46 -11.94 4.14
N PRO A 97 -13.75 -12.97 3.32
CA PRO A 97 -13.51 -12.96 1.87
C PRO A 97 -14.15 -11.79 1.11
N PHE A 98 -15.29 -11.31 1.59
CA PHE A 98 -15.99 -10.17 0.98
C PHE A 98 -15.24 -8.84 1.15
N ALA A 99 -14.45 -8.68 2.21
CA ALA A 99 -13.75 -7.43 2.52
C ALA A 99 -12.41 -7.28 1.77
N GLY A 100 -11.88 -8.37 1.20
CA GLY A 100 -10.64 -8.35 0.42
C GLY A 100 -10.81 -8.47 -1.10
N PHE A 101 -12.06 -8.57 -1.58
CA PHE A 101 -12.40 -8.67 -3.01
C PHE A 101 -12.21 -7.34 -3.76
#